data_AF-T0QY42-F1
#
_entry.id   AF-T0QY42-F1
#
_cell.length_a   1.000
_cell.length_b   1.000
_cell.length_c   1.000
_cell.angle_alpha   90.00
_cell.angle_beta   90.00
_cell.angle_gamma   90.00
#
_symmetry.space_group_name_H-M   'P 1'
#
loop_
_entity.id
_entity.type
_entity.pdbx_description
1 polymer ?
#
loop_
_entity_poly.entity_id
_entity_poly.type
_entity_poly.pdbx_seq_one_letter_code
_entity_poly.pdbx_strand_id
1 'polypeptide(L)'
;MSVVVKPRGASYSADLAQSKPDPYAHLWARARKVQEYLAIAVGLCVVGLVCIDSVANNWAINDYIGNGYQFLTPIADTSSANDLLSQYSFASGASLNDLSKVAKRMNNYTITNLVQPNNPNIYVLSAGTYAVNAGMNLCAIFQRTYAADLSVAKPSFGVAVDAISFLRGNAFTHVFTDDTTVNLANASMGHKQLEDIGYSPTRIQIDLRLSEQVPLLNVSSPQSLMVGYYRIYSKAYCTGCLPIAELGHGVCNMTMVYN
;
A
#
# COMPACT_ATOMS: atom_id res chain seq x y z
N MET A 1 -26.62 -78.93 -54.05
CA MET A 1 -26.83 -77.48 -53.81
C MET A 1 -28.33 -77.27 -53.66
N SER A 2 -28.83 -77.25 -52.42
CA SER A 2 -30.24 -76.96 -52.13
C SER A 2 -30.30 -75.67 -51.33
N VAL A 3 -30.98 -74.69 -51.91
CA VAL A 3 -31.21 -73.37 -51.31
C VAL A 3 -32.48 -73.48 -50.47
N VAL A 4 -32.33 -73.35 -49.15
CA VAL A 4 -33.48 -73.23 -48.25
C VAL A 4 -33.88 -71.76 -48.20
N VAL A 5 -35.04 -71.45 -48.78
CA VAL A 5 -35.66 -70.13 -48.79
C VAL A 5 -36.38 -69.93 -47.44
N LYS A 6 -36.02 -68.86 -46.73
CA LYS A 6 -36.64 -68.46 -45.45
C LYS A 6 -38.01 -67.82 -45.72
N PRO A 7 -39.12 -68.30 -45.12
CA PRO A 7 -40.39 -67.60 -45.23
C PRO A 7 -40.36 -66.29 -44.43
N ARG A 8 -40.66 -65.18 -45.10
CA ARG A 8 -41.03 -63.88 -44.50
C ARG A 8 -42.34 -64.08 -43.75
N GLY A 9 -42.35 -63.90 -42.43
CA GLY A 9 -43.58 -63.92 -41.64
C GLY A 9 -43.49 -64.55 -40.25
N ALA A 10 -42.33 -65.02 -39.81
CA ALA A 10 -42.15 -65.38 -38.41
C ALA A 10 -41.83 -64.13 -37.60
N SER A 11 -42.86 -63.56 -36.96
CA SER A 11 -42.70 -62.72 -35.79
C SER A 11 -41.78 -63.47 -34.83
N TYR A 12 -40.53 -63.05 -34.75
CA TYR A 12 -39.72 -63.36 -33.59
C TYR A 12 -40.39 -62.63 -32.45
N SER A 13 -41.34 -63.31 -31.80
CA SER A 13 -41.46 -63.22 -30.35
C SER A 13 -40.07 -63.56 -29.86
N ALA A 14 -39.22 -62.54 -29.76
CA ALA A 14 -38.19 -62.56 -28.75
C ALA A 14 -39.01 -62.78 -27.49
N ASP A 15 -39.03 -64.03 -27.03
CA ASP A 15 -39.10 -64.30 -25.62
C ASP A 15 -38.13 -63.28 -25.02
N LEU A 16 -38.70 -62.20 -24.50
CA LEU A 16 -38.10 -61.42 -23.46
C LEU A 16 -37.83 -62.49 -22.41
N ALA A 17 -36.65 -63.10 -22.48
CA ALA A 17 -36.03 -63.71 -21.35
C ALA A 17 -36.13 -62.60 -20.30
N GLN A 18 -37.15 -62.70 -19.46
CA GLN A 18 -37.32 -61.85 -18.30
C GLN A 18 -36.02 -62.06 -17.56
N SER A 19 -35.09 -61.12 -17.74
CA SER A 19 -33.88 -61.08 -16.95
C SER A 19 -34.41 -61.08 -15.53
N LYS A 20 -34.13 -62.16 -14.78
CA LYS A 20 -34.49 -62.23 -13.37
C LYS A 20 -34.15 -60.86 -12.78
N PRO A 21 -35.11 -60.16 -12.14
CA PRO A 21 -34.84 -58.84 -11.60
C PRO A 21 -33.62 -59.00 -10.70
N ASP A 22 -32.51 -58.36 -11.06
CA ASP A 22 -31.28 -58.44 -10.30
C ASP A 22 -31.64 -57.98 -8.89
N PRO A 23 -31.59 -58.85 -7.87
CA PRO A 23 -32.07 -58.52 -6.53
C PRO A 23 -31.26 -57.34 -5.94
N TYR A 24 -30.12 -57.00 -6.54
CA TYR A 24 -29.28 -55.88 -6.16
C TYR A 24 -29.49 -54.62 -7.02
N ALA A 25 -30.38 -54.62 -8.02
CA ALA A 25 -30.60 -53.46 -8.91
C ALA A 25 -30.96 -52.16 -8.15
N HIS A 26 -31.72 -52.28 -7.08
CA HIS A 26 -32.08 -51.16 -6.20
C HIS A 26 -30.89 -50.65 -5.37
N LEU A 27 -29.98 -51.53 -4.97
CA LEU A 27 -28.72 -51.19 -4.30
C LEU A 27 -27.76 -50.49 -5.26
N TRP A 28 -27.64 -50.98 -6.50
CA TRP A 28 -26.85 -50.33 -7.56
C TRP A 28 -27.39 -48.95 -7.95
N ALA A 29 -28.71 -48.79 -8.02
CA ALA A 29 -29.33 -47.48 -8.28
C ALA A 29 -29.09 -46.49 -7.13
N ARG A 30 -29.15 -46.94 -5.87
CA ARG A 30 -28.79 -46.12 -4.70
C ARG A 30 -27.30 -45.78 -4.68
N ALA A 31 -26.43 -46.73 -4.99
CA ALA A 31 -24.99 -46.53 -5.06
C ALA A 31 -24.62 -45.50 -6.15
N ARG A 32 -25.25 -45.57 -7.33
CA ARG A 32 -25.08 -44.56 -8.39
C ARG A 32 -25.52 -43.16 -7.96
N LYS A 33 -26.69 -43.03 -7.32
CA LYS A 33 -27.15 -41.74 -6.79
C LYS A 33 -26.18 -41.19 -5.73
N VAL A 34 -25.70 -42.04 -4.82
CA VAL A 34 -24.70 -41.65 -3.80
C VAL A 34 -23.39 -41.21 -4.47
N GLN A 35 -22.94 -41.93 -5.51
CA GLN A 35 -21.75 -41.57 -6.29
C GLN A 35 -21.93 -40.24 -7.02
N GLU A 36 -23.10 -39.97 -7.60
CA GLU A 36 -23.42 -38.68 -8.24
C GLU A 36 -23.39 -37.52 -7.24
N TYR A 37 -24.01 -37.69 -6.07
CA TYR A 37 -23.97 -36.67 -5.01
C TYR A 37 -22.56 -36.43 -4.49
N LEU A 38 -21.77 -37.48 -4.29
CA LEU A 38 -20.36 -37.36 -3.90
C LEU A 38 -19.53 -36.67 -4.98
N ALA A 39 -19.76 -36.99 -6.26
CA ALA A 39 -19.06 -36.35 -7.37
C ALA A 39 -19.38 -34.85 -7.45
N ILE A 40 -20.65 -34.45 -7.24
CA ILE A 40 -21.05 -33.05 -7.18
C ILE A 40 -20.41 -32.35 -5.98
N ALA A 41 -20.43 -32.97 -4.79
CA ALA A 41 -19.83 -32.40 -3.59
C ALA A 41 -18.32 -32.18 -3.75
N VAL A 42 -17.60 -33.19 -4.27
CA VAL A 42 -16.16 -33.08 -4.56
C VAL A 42 -15.92 -32.02 -5.63
N GLY A 43 -16.73 -31.97 -6.69
CA GLY A 43 -16.63 -30.95 -7.74
C GLY A 43 -16.77 -29.53 -7.18
N LEU A 44 -17.74 -29.30 -6.31
CA LEU A 44 -17.92 -28.00 -5.63
C LEU A 44 -16.73 -27.66 -4.72
N CYS A 45 -16.20 -28.63 -3.97
CA CYS A 45 -14.98 -28.45 -3.17
C CYS A 45 -13.78 -28.07 -4.04
N VAL A 46 -13.59 -28.74 -5.18
CA VAL A 46 -12.51 -28.44 -6.12
C VAL A 46 -12.66 -27.03 -6.69
N VAL A 47 -13.86 -26.64 -7.13
CA VAL A 47 -14.12 -25.27 -7.60
C VAL A 47 -13.80 -24.25 -6.50
N GLY A 48 -14.23 -24.49 -5.26
CA GLY A 48 -13.91 -23.64 -4.12
C GLY A 48 -12.41 -23.50 -3.88
N LEU A 49 -11.67 -24.60 -3.93
CA LEU A 49 -10.21 -24.61 -3.78
C LEU A 49 -9.51 -23.85 -4.92
N VAL A 50 -9.96 -24.03 -6.17
CA VAL A 50 -9.43 -23.28 -7.33
C VAL A 50 -9.69 -21.79 -7.19
N CYS A 51 -10.87 -21.38 -6.71
CA CYS A 51 -11.16 -19.97 -6.44
C CYS A 51 -10.22 -19.40 -5.37
N ILE A 52 -10.02 -20.12 -4.26
CA ILE A 52 -9.09 -19.69 -3.19
C ILE A 52 -7.67 -19.60 -3.74
N ASP A 53 -7.21 -20.61 -4.47
CA ASP A 53 -5.88 -20.64 -5.08
C ASP A 53 -5.67 -19.44 -6.02
N SER A 54 -6.65 -19.17 -6.88
CA SER A 54 -6.59 -18.05 -7.84
C SER A 54 -6.54 -16.65 -7.19
N VAL A 55 -6.94 -16.51 -5.93
CA VAL A 55 -6.88 -15.24 -5.17
C VAL A 55 -5.66 -15.22 -4.24
N ALA A 56 -5.44 -16.27 -3.46
CA ALA A 56 -4.37 -16.34 -2.46
C ALA A 56 -2.99 -16.48 -3.10
N ASN A 57 -2.89 -17.27 -4.17
CA ASN A 57 -1.65 -17.42 -4.95
C ASN A 57 -1.59 -16.44 -6.14
N ASN A 58 -2.44 -15.42 -6.15
CA ASN A 58 -2.32 -14.36 -7.13
C ASN A 58 -1.10 -13.50 -6.80
N TRP A 59 -0.06 -13.65 -7.62
CA TRP A 59 1.15 -12.84 -7.55
C TRP A 59 0.86 -11.34 -7.47
N ALA A 60 -0.13 -10.83 -8.22
CA ALA A 60 -0.42 -9.39 -8.22
C ALA A 60 -1.03 -8.92 -6.88
N ILE A 61 -1.87 -9.72 -6.23
CA ILE A 61 -2.44 -9.40 -4.92
C ILE A 61 -1.36 -9.51 -3.85
N ASN A 62 -0.55 -10.56 -3.92
CA ASN A 62 0.54 -10.76 -2.97
C ASN A 62 1.61 -9.67 -3.10
N ASP A 63 1.95 -9.24 -4.32
CA ASP A 63 2.84 -8.10 -4.54
C ASP A 63 2.21 -6.80 -4.04
N TYR A 64 0.93 -6.54 -4.32
CA TYR A 64 0.23 -5.35 -3.83
C TYR A 64 0.20 -5.25 -2.29
N ILE A 65 -0.04 -6.36 -1.59
CA ILE A 65 -0.09 -6.41 -0.13
C ILE A 65 1.33 -6.48 0.47
N GLY A 66 2.16 -7.39 -0.04
CA GLY A 66 3.49 -7.68 0.50
C GLY A 66 4.51 -6.58 0.27
N ASN A 67 4.44 -5.88 -0.87
CA ASN A 67 5.42 -4.85 -1.24
C ASN A 67 5.20 -3.53 -0.46
N GLY A 68 4.10 -3.40 0.29
CA GLY A 68 3.89 -2.25 1.18
C GLY A 68 4.90 -2.18 2.33
N TYR A 69 5.38 -3.33 2.82
CA TYR A 69 6.31 -3.39 3.94
C TYR A 69 7.72 -2.88 3.59
N GLN A 70 8.07 -2.79 2.31
CA GLN A 70 9.35 -2.21 1.88
C GLN A 70 9.53 -0.78 2.40
N PHE A 71 8.43 -0.03 2.57
CA PHE A 71 8.48 1.34 3.03
C PHE A 71 8.78 1.47 4.54
N LEU A 72 8.81 0.36 5.29
CA LEU A 72 9.18 0.34 6.71
C LEU A 72 10.69 0.16 6.92
N THR A 73 11.44 -0.18 5.88
CA THR A 73 12.91 -0.32 5.90
C THR A 73 13.65 0.75 6.72
N PRO A 74 13.40 2.07 6.56
CA PRO A 74 14.18 3.10 7.25
C PRO A 74 13.93 3.19 8.77
N ILE A 75 12.88 2.52 9.27
CA ILE A 75 12.47 2.56 10.68
C ILE A 75 12.43 1.16 11.32
N ALA A 76 12.85 0.12 10.59
CA ALA A 76 12.66 -1.27 11.00
C ALA A 76 13.39 -1.66 12.30
N ASP A 77 14.47 -0.95 12.64
CA ASP A 77 15.26 -1.15 13.86
C ASP A 77 14.93 -0.14 14.97
N THR A 78 13.85 0.64 14.81
CA THR A 78 13.37 1.60 15.82
C THR A 78 12.21 1.07 16.63
N SER A 79 12.12 1.50 17.89
CA SER A 79 10.96 1.25 18.77
C SER A 79 10.08 2.51 18.91
N SER A 80 10.69 3.69 18.75
CA SER A 80 10.02 4.98 18.87
C SER A 80 10.56 5.99 17.84
N ALA A 81 9.81 7.08 17.63
CA ALA A 81 10.27 8.16 16.76
C ALA A 81 11.61 8.77 17.22
N ASN A 82 11.85 8.84 18.54
CA ASN A 82 13.05 9.46 19.08
C ASN A 82 14.31 8.65 18.79
N ASP A 83 14.19 7.35 18.54
CA ASP A 83 15.34 6.49 18.19
C ASP A 83 15.95 6.93 16.86
N LEU A 84 15.15 7.51 15.97
CA LEU A 84 15.66 8.06 14.70
C LEU A 84 16.66 9.19 14.91
N LEU A 85 16.58 9.93 16.02
CA LEU A 85 17.51 11.04 16.30
C LEU A 85 18.96 10.55 16.53
N SER A 86 19.17 9.28 16.87
CA SER A 86 20.51 8.70 16.99
C SER A 86 20.99 8.02 15.71
N GLN A 87 20.07 7.68 14.80
CA GLN A 87 20.36 6.97 13.54
C GLN A 87 20.54 7.92 12.35
N TYR A 88 19.86 9.07 12.36
CA TYR A 88 19.85 10.04 11.27
C TYR A 88 20.35 11.41 11.73
N SER A 89 21.14 12.05 10.88
CA SER A 89 21.46 13.46 11.03
C SER A 89 20.28 14.30 10.55
N PHE A 90 19.57 14.94 11.48
CA PHE A 90 18.44 15.78 11.14
C PHE A 90 18.87 17.19 10.70
N ALA A 91 18.12 17.75 9.75
CA ALA A 91 18.30 19.13 9.32
C ALA A 91 18.07 20.12 10.47
N SER A 92 18.89 21.18 10.50
CA SER A 92 18.72 22.29 11.45
C SER A 92 17.35 22.97 11.26
N GLY A 93 16.60 23.08 12.36
CA GLY A 93 15.24 23.66 12.37
C GLY A 93 14.18 22.81 11.65
N ALA A 94 14.48 21.55 11.35
CA ALA A 94 13.53 20.58 10.80
C ALA A 94 13.85 19.16 11.30
N SER A 95 14.08 19.05 12.60
CA SER A 95 14.27 17.79 13.31
C SER A 95 12.98 17.32 13.98
N LEU A 96 12.95 16.08 14.47
CA LEU A 96 11.83 15.58 15.28
C LEU A 96 11.63 16.39 16.58
N ASN A 97 12.67 17.08 17.05
CA ASN A 97 12.59 17.96 18.21
C ASN A 97 11.92 19.31 17.90
N ASP A 98 11.90 19.73 16.63
CA ASP A 98 11.33 21.00 16.20
C ASP A 98 9.82 20.92 15.91
N LEU A 99 9.29 19.70 15.81
CA LEU A 99 7.87 19.44 15.58
C LEU A 99 6.98 19.98 16.72
N SER A 100 5.76 20.42 16.38
CA SER A 100 4.75 20.77 17.39
C SER A 100 4.38 19.58 18.28
N LYS A 101 3.79 19.83 19.45
CA LYS A 101 3.38 18.77 20.40
C LYS A 101 2.44 17.74 19.76
N VAL A 102 1.52 18.20 18.92
CA VAL A 102 0.58 17.33 18.21
C VAL A 102 1.30 16.51 17.16
N ALA A 103 2.20 17.15 16.40
CA ALA A 103 3.03 16.50 15.41
C ALA A 103 3.94 15.41 16.00
N LYS A 104 4.61 15.70 17.12
CA LYS A 104 5.41 14.71 17.86
C LYS A 104 4.59 13.49 18.28
N ARG A 105 3.41 13.71 18.86
CA ARG A 105 2.50 12.60 19.24
C ARG A 105 2.09 11.77 18.03
N MET A 106 1.67 12.42 16.95
CA MET A 106 1.22 11.74 15.73
C MET A 106 2.36 10.94 15.08
N ASN A 107 3.55 11.54 14.97
CA ASN A 107 4.72 10.88 14.39
C ASN A 107 5.13 9.65 15.23
N ASN A 108 5.22 9.81 16.55
CA ASN A 108 5.54 8.71 17.46
C ASN A 108 4.48 7.60 17.43
N TYR A 109 3.19 7.97 17.41
CA TYR A 109 2.12 6.99 17.24
C TYR A 109 2.27 6.21 15.94
N THR A 110 2.50 6.91 14.82
CA THR A 110 2.69 6.26 13.51
C THR A 110 3.87 5.29 13.54
N ILE A 111 5.05 5.72 13.96
CA ILE A 111 6.25 4.88 13.95
C ILE A 111 6.08 3.66 14.85
N THR A 112 5.70 3.85 16.12
CA THR A 112 5.56 2.74 17.07
C THR A 112 4.53 1.71 16.58
N ASN A 113 3.44 2.14 15.95
CA ASN A 113 2.43 1.22 15.43
C ASN A 113 2.86 0.52 14.13
N LEU A 114 3.70 1.14 13.31
CA LEU A 114 4.23 0.54 12.07
C LEU A 114 5.32 -0.50 12.35
N VAL A 115 6.19 -0.26 13.33
CA VAL A 115 7.30 -1.18 13.68
C VAL A 115 6.85 -2.33 14.58
N GLN A 116 5.68 -2.22 15.21
CA GLN A 116 5.16 -3.27 16.07
C GLN A 116 4.88 -4.55 15.26
N PRO A 117 5.55 -5.68 15.60
CA PRO A 117 5.31 -6.95 14.91
C PRO A 117 3.85 -7.39 15.04
N ASN A 118 3.25 -7.83 13.93
CA ASN A 118 1.89 -8.39 13.87
C ASN A 118 0.81 -7.48 14.50
N ASN A 119 0.91 -6.16 14.35
CA ASN A 119 -0.10 -5.23 14.84
C ASN A 119 -1.45 -5.47 14.12
N PRO A 120 -2.51 -5.95 14.81
CA PRO A 120 -3.79 -6.26 14.16
C PRO A 120 -4.59 -5.03 13.75
N ASN A 121 -4.16 -3.83 14.18
CA ASN A 121 -4.86 -2.57 13.95
C ASN A 121 -4.29 -1.77 12.78
N ILE A 122 -3.17 -2.19 12.19
CA ILE A 122 -2.48 -1.47 11.14
C ILE A 122 -2.32 -2.35 9.92
N TYR A 123 -2.78 -1.83 8.78
CA TYR A 123 -2.64 -2.47 7.49
C TYR A 123 -1.80 -1.57 6.59
N VAL A 124 -0.72 -2.11 6.03
CA VAL A 124 0.12 -1.41 5.05
C VAL A 124 -0.25 -1.94 3.68
N LEU A 125 -0.75 -1.05 2.82
CA LEU A 125 -1.20 -1.37 1.47
C LEU A 125 -0.36 -0.57 0.47
N SER A 126 0.23 -1.22 -0.53
CA SER A 126 0.94 -0.52 -1.60
C SER A 126 -0.08 0.06 -2.57
N ALA A 127 -0.12 1.38 -2.79
CA ALA A 127 -1.06 2.01 -3.73
C ALA A 127 -0.53 2.07 -5.18
N GLY A 128 0.50 1.28 -5.50
CA GLY A 128 1.19 1.30 -6.80
C GLY A 128 2.21 2.44 -6.92
N THR A 129 2.68 2.66 -8.14
CA THR A 129 3.66 3.71 -8.48
C THR A 129 2.98 4.83 -9.28
N TYR A 130 3.41 6.07 -9.07
CA TYR A 130 2.97 7.22 -9.84
C TYR A 130 4.18 7.96 -10.42
N ALA A 131 4.04 8.47 -11.64
CA ALA A 131 5.08 9.27 -12.26
C ALA A 131 5.14 10.66 -11.59
N VAL A 132 6.28 10.97 -10.97
CA VAL A 132 6.57 12.31 -10.46
C VAL A 132 6.88 13.20 -11.66
N ASN A 133 6.08 14.24 -11.89
CA ASN A 133 6.32 15.21 -12.96
C ASN A 133 7.17 16.39 -12.46
N ALA A 134 7.66 17.22 -13.39
CA ALA A 134 8.50 18.39 -13.06
C ALA A 134 7.81 19.43 -12.16
N GLY A 135 6.47 19.41 -12.07
CA GLY A 135 5.71 20.27 -11.16
C GLY A 135 5.69 19.78 -9.71
N MET A 136 6.06 18.53 -9.44
CA MET A 136 6.08 17.94 -8.12
C MET A 136 7.46 18.09 -7.46
N ASN A 137 7.62 19.11 -6.64
CA ASN A 137 8.87 19.34 -5.91
C ASN A 137 8.95 18.51 -4.62
N LEU A 138 9.37 17.25 -4.75
CA LEU A 138 9.60 16.36 -3.61
C LEU A 138 11.06 16.35 -3.11
N CYS A 139 11.97 17.13 -3.69
CA CYS A 139 13.37 17.10 -3.25
C CYS A 139 13.80 18.36 -2.49
N ALA A 140 13.14 19.50 -2.71
CA ALA A 140 13.55 20.76 -2.10
C ALA A 140 13.49 20.78 -0.58
N ILE A 141 12.69 19.92 0.06
CA ILE A 141 12.63 19.85 1.53
C ILE A 141 13.99 19.46 2.14
N PHE A 142 14.84 18.75 1.39
CA PHE A 142 16.18 18.35 1.81
C PHE A 142 17.21 19.48 1.67
N GLN A 143 16.89 20.60 1.02
CA GLN A 143 17.81 21.74 0.85
C GLN A 143 17.98 22.51 2.17
N ARG A 144 18.77 21.94 3.07
CA ARG A 144 19.00 22.43 4.44
C ARG A 144 20.43 22.13 4.88
N THR A 145 20.78 22.62 6.06
CA THR A 145 22.05 22.34 6.73
C THR A 145 21.91 21.15 7.68
N TYR A 146 22.85 20.22 7.63
CA TYR A 146 22.87 19.01 8.45
C TYR A 146 24.18 18.93 9.24
N ALA A 147 24.13 18.38 10.45
CA ALA A 147 25.32 18.07 11.22
C ALA A 147 25.85 16.69 10.77
N ALA A 148 26.72 16.65 9.77
CA ALA A 148 27.29 15.41 9.28
C ALA A 148 28.66 15.15 9.94
N ASP A 149 28.78 14.05 10.67
CA ASP A 149 30.07 13.56 11.15
C ASP A 149 30.67 12.61 10.13
N LEU A 150 31.82 12.98 9.56
CA LEU A 150 32.55 12.17 8.58
C LEU A 150 33.26 10.96 9.21
N SER A 151 33.35 10.89 10.53
CA SER A 151 33.79 9.68 11.23
C SER A 151 32.82 8.51 11.01
N VAL A 152 31.54 8.83 10.77
CA VAL A 152 30.52 7.90 10.31
C VAL A 152 30.68 7.77 8.79
N ALA A 153 31.24 6.65 8.32
CA ALA A 153 31.64 6.48 6.93
C ALA A 153 30.55 6.78 5.89
N LYS A 154 29.26 6.62 6.23
CA LYS A 154 28.12 6.95 5.37
C LYS A 154 26.93 7.47 6.20
N PRO A 155 26.82 8.78 6.43
CA PRO A 155 25.69 9.33 7.19
C PRO A 155 24.37 9.21 6.43
N SER A 156 23.27 9.06 7.17
CA SER A 156 21.90 9.17 6.67
C SER A 156 21.27 10.48 7.15
N PHE A 157 20.43 11.10 6.32
CA PHE A 157 19.82 12.40 6.60
C PHE A 157 18.33 12.30 6.90
N GLY A 158 17.89 13.05 7.89
CA GLY A 158 16.48 13.13 8.30
C GLY A 158 15.94 14.55 8.15
N VAL A 159 14.69 14.68 7.71
CA VAL A 159 13.95 15.95 7.75
C VAL A 159 12.54 15.68 8.25
N ALA A 160 12.11 16.45 9.24
CA ALA A 160 10.77 16.39 9.79
C ALA A 160 10.17 17.80 9.82
N VAL A 161 9.04 17.99 9.13
CA VAL A 161 8.32 19.26 9.09
C VAL A 161 6.84 18.98 9.32
N ASP A 162 6.20 19.72 10.23
CA ASP A 162 4.75 19.73 10.37
C ASP A 162 4.12 20.96 9.72
N ALA A 163 2.88 20.79 9.29
CA ALA A 163 2.09 21.84 8.66
C ALA A 163 0.59 21.65 8.89
N ILE A 164 -0.19 22.66 8.54
CA ILE A 164 -1.64 22.58 8.46
C ILE A 164 -2.05 22.72 7.00
N SER A 165 -2.79 21.75 6.50
CA SER A 165 -3.44 21.82 5.19
C SER A 165 -4.67 22.72 5.24
N PHE A 166 -4.75 23.63 4.29
CA PHE A 166 -5.88 24.51 4.07
C PHE A 166 -6.64 24.05 2.83
N LEU A 167 -7.96 23.88 2.94
CA LEU A 167 -8.83 23.50 1.82
C LEU A 167 -9.89 24.57 1.62
N ARG A 168 -10.26 24.81 0.35
CA ARG A 168 -11.34 25.72 -0.04
C ARG A 168 -12.36 24.93 -0.84
N GLY A 169 -13.64 25.15 -0.52
CA GLY A 169 -14.75 24.51 -1.20
C GLY A 169 -15.04 23.07 -0.76
N ASN A 170 -16.05 22.50 -1.38
CA ASN A 170 -16.50 21.12 -1.26
C ASN A 170 -17.11 20.67 -2.60
N ALA A 171 -17.55 19.41 -2.68
CA ALA A 171 -18.08 18.84 -3.93
C ALA A 171 -19.23 19.66 -4.54
N PHE A 172 -20.07 20.31 -3.72
CA PHE A 172 -21.16 21.14 -4.22
C PHE A 172 -20.66 22.50 -4.68
N THR A 173 -19.77 23.16 -3.94
CA THR A 173 -19.26 24.47 -4.35
C THR A 173 -18.43 24.37 -5.63
N HIS A 174 -17.66 23.29 -5.83
CA HIS A 174 -16.95 23.06 -7.09
C HIS A 174 -17.88 22.97 -8.32
N VAL A 175 -19.16 22.63 -8.14
CA VAL A 175 -20.15 22.57 -9.22
C VAL A 175 -20.84 23.91 -9.44
N PHE A 176 -21.06 24.68 -8.37
CA PHE A 176 -21.90 25.89 -8.40
C PHE A 176 -21.10 27.20 -8.31
N THR A 177 -19.81 27.16 -8.04
CA THR A 177 -18.93 28.33 -7.90
C THR A 177 -17.60 28.13 -8.62
N ASP A 178 -16.79 29.18 -8.66
CA ASP A 178 -15.49 29.28 -9.31
C ASP A 178 -14.30 29.06 -8.35
N ASP A 179 -14.55 28.35 -7.25
CA ASP A 179 -13.58 28.13 -6.16
C ASP A 179 -12.33 27.33 -6.57
N THR A 180 -12.39 26.63 -7.70
CA THR A 180 -11.25 25.92 -8.31
C THR A 180 -10.45 26.75 -9.31
N THR A 181 -10.93 27.93 -9.69
CA THR A 181 -10.31 28.75 -10.76
C THR A 181 -9.94 30.16 -10.35
N VAL A 182 -10.61 30.75 -9.36
CA VAL A 182 -10.46 32.17 -8.98
C VAL A 182 -9.87 32.31 -7.57
N ASN A 183 -8.91 33.23 -7.42
CA ASN A 183 -8.21 33.53 -6.15
C ASN A 183 -7.59 32.29 -5.50
N LEU A 184 -6.82 31.55 -6.29
CA LEU A 184 -6.14 30.34 -5.83
C LEU A 184 -4.99 30.68 -4.87
N ALA A 185 -4.84 29.83 -3.85
CA ALA A 185 -3.71 29.90 -2.93
C ALA A 185 -2.38 29.75 -3.67
N ASN A 186 -1.35 30.43 -3.17
CA ASN A 186 0.03 30.26 -3.65
C ASN A 186 1.00 30.11 -2.49
N ALA A 187 2.24 29.68 -2.77
CA ALA A 187 3.25 29.36 -1.76
C ALA A 187 3.72 30.56 -0.92
N SER A 188 3.42 31.81 -1.33
CA SER A 188 3.77 33.01 -0.58
C SER A 188 2.72 33.45 0.44
N MET A 189 1.52 32.85 0.42
CA MET A 189 0.42 33.25 1.28
C MET A 189 0.53 32.66 2.69
N GLY A 190 0.36 33.49 3.71
CA GLY A 190 0.23 33.07 5.10
C GLY A 190 -1.19 32.64 5.46
N HIS A 191 -1.38 32.05 6.65
CA HIS A 191 -2.68 31.49 7.07
C HIS A 191 -3.83 32.51 6.98
N LYS A 192 -3.59 33.78 7.32
CA LYS A 192 -4.65 34.79 7.36
C LYS A 192 -5.12 35.15 5.96
N GLN A 193 -4.19 35.26 5.03
CA GLN A 193 -4.49 35.49 3.62
C GLN A 193 -5.26 34.31 3.02
N LEU A 194 -4.92 33.08 3.42
CA LEU A 194 -5.65 31.87 3.00
C LEU A 194 -7.10 31.90 3.52
N GLU A 195 -7.31 32.27 4.78
CA GLU A 195 -8.64 32.44 5.34
C GLU A 195 -9.44 33.54 4.65
N ASP A 196 -8.79 34.68 4.34
CA ASP A 196 -9.44 35.81 3.68
C ASP A 196 -9.92 35.49 2.26
N ILE A 197 -9.27 34.55 1.57
CA ILE A 197 -9.69 34.06 0.24
C ILE A 197 -10.53 32.76 0.31
N GLY A 198 -11.00 32.39 1.51
CA GLY A 198 -11.99 31.33 1.72
C GLY A 198 -11.44 29.92 1.94
N TYR A 199 -10.14 29.76 2.19
CA TYR A 199 -9.60 28.48 2.65
C TYR A 199 -9.78 28.30 4.16
N SER A 200 -10.03 27.08 4.59
CA SER A 200 -10.15 26.72 6.01
C SER A 200 -9.11 25.68 6.42
N PRO A 201 -8.53 25.78 7.62
CA PRO A 201 -7.61 24.78 8.14
C PRO A 201 -8.37 23.46 8.32
N THR A 202 -7.86 22.38 7.73
CA THR A 202 -8.59 21.11 7.66
C THR A 202 -7.82 19.95 8.29
N ARG A 203 -6.50 19.86 8.06
CA ARG A 203 -5.72 18.68 8.46
C ARG A 203 -4.36 19.09 9.01
N ILE A 204 -3.94 18.42 10.07
CA ILE A 204 -2.57 18.49 10.57
C ILE A 204 -1.79 17.40 9.84
N GLN A 205 -0.59 17.74 9.39
CA GLN A 205 0.26 16.82 8.64
C GLN A 205 1.71 16.91 9.11
N ILE A 206 2.43 15.81 8.98
CA ILE A 206 3.86 15.71 9.26
C ILE A 206 4.50 15.03 8.07
N ASP A 207 5.51 15.66 7.50
CA ASP A 207 6.34 15.10 6.44
C ASP A 207 7.69 14.72 7.06
N LEU A 208 7.84 13.43 7.38
CA LEU A 208 9.11 12.84 7.78
C LEU A 208 9.76 12.20 6.56
N ARG A 209 10.98 12.60 6.24
CA ARG A 209 11.78 12.00 5.17
C ARG A 209 13.12 11.55 5.70
N LEU A 210 13.48 10.33 5.34
CA LEU A 210 14.66 9.62 5.79
C LEU A 210 15.44 9.19 4.55
N SER A 211 16.65 9.70 4.37
CA SER A 211 17.49 9.34 3.24
C SER A 211 18.17 8.00 3.49
N GLU A 212 18.54 7.33 2.41
CA GLU A 212 19.53 6.26 2.47
C GLU A 212 20.92 6.83 2.82
N GLN A 213 21.83 5.92 3.16
CA GLN A 213 23.22 6.26 3.48
C GLN A 213 23.91 6.95 2.31
N VAL A 214 24.52 8.10 2.58
CA VAL A 214 25.19 8.92 1.57
C VAL A 214 26.72 8.78 1.72
N PRO A 215 27.46 8.40 0.67
CA PRO A 215 28.92 8.35 0.71
C PRO A 215 29.50 9.76 0.55
N LEU A 216 29.55 10.53 1.63
CA LEU A 216 30.12 11.87 1.63
C LEU A 216 31.66 11.83 1.60
N LEU A 217 32.25 12.65 0.75
CA LEU A 217 33.69 12.91 0.74
C LEU A 217 34.00 14.19 1.51
N ASN A 218 35.14 14.24 2.20
CA ASN A 218 35.63 15.44 2.89
C ASN A 218 36.23 16.45 1.92
N VAL A 219 35.40 17.01 1.03
CA VAL A 219 35.81 18.04 0.09
C VAL A 219 34.82 19.20 0.12
N SER A 220 35.37 20.41 0.06
CA SER A 220 34.60 21.66 0.00
C SER A 220 34.02 21.93 -1.40
N SER A 221 34.35 21.11 -2.40
CA SER A 221 33.72 21.17 -3.71
C SER A 221 32.33 20.54 -3.67
N PRO A 222 31.34 21.09 -4.40
CA PRO A 222 30.01 20.48 -4.53
C PRO A 222 30.07 19.03 -5.03
N GLN A 223 29.32 18.15 -4.38
CA GLN A 223 29.18 16.74 -4.72
C GLN A 223 27.72 16.47 -5.08
N SER A 224 27.46 15.98 -6.29
CA SER A 224 26.12 15.59 -6.74
C SER A 224 25.95 14.08 -6.64
N LEU A 225 24.95 13.64 -5.88
CA LEU A 225 24.69 12.23 -5.59
C LEU A 225 23.20 11.94 -5.79
N MET A 226 22.92 10.77 -6.39
CA MET A 226 21.56 10.24 -6.44
C MET A 226 21.29 9.54 -5.11
N VAL A 227 20.40 10.10 -4.31
CA VAL A 227 20.10 9.64 -2.95
C VAL A 227 18.65 9.15 -2.90
N GLY A 228 18.48 7.86 -2.59
CA GLY A 228 17.18 7.29 -2.27
C GLY A 228 16.67 7.86 -0.94
N TYR A 229 15.36 7.99 -0.81
CA TYR A 229 14.74 8.39 0.45
C TYR A 229 13.37 7.75 0.62
N TYR A 230 13.01 7.55 1.88
CA TYR A 230 11.70 7.12 2.32
C TYR A 230 10.94 8.30 2.90
N ARG A 231 9.64 8.31 2.70
CA ARG A 231 8.71 9.31 3.20
C ARG A 231 7.65 8.65 4.06
N ILE A 232 7.49 9.14 5.28
CA ILE A 232 6.40 8.81 6.18
C ILE A 232 5.61 10.09 6.39
N TYR A 233 4.46 10.18 5.73
CA TYR A 233 3.61 11.35 5.74
C TYR A 233 2.35 11.10 6.57
N SER A 234 2.42 11.45 7.86
CA SER A 234 1.32 11.25 8.80
C SER A 234 0.34 12.43 8.75
N LYS A 235 -0.96 12.15 8.72
CA LYS A 235 -2.03 13.16 8.65
C LYS A 235 -3.20 12.81 9.57
N ALA A 236 -3.83 13.83 10.14
CA ALA A 236 -5.04 13.70 10.95
C ALA A 236 -5.99 14.89 10.73
N TYR A 237 -7.29 14.63 10.84
CA TYR A 237 -8.35 15.64 10.69
C TYR A 237 -8.64 16.41 11.99
N CYS A 238 -8.19 15.89 13.13
CA CYS A 238 -8.40 16.52 14.42
C CYS A 238 -7.15 16.42 15.31
N THR A 239 -7.03 17.36 16.23
CA THR A 239 -6.04 17.27 17.31
C THR A 239 -6.37 16.09 18.21
N GLY A 240 -5.48 15.10 18.28
CA GLY A 240 -5.65 13.92 19.13
C GLY A 240 -6.20 12.68 18.43
N CYS A 241 -6.75 12.82 17.22
CA CYS A 241 -7.20 11.71 16.38
C CYS A 241 -6.06 10.72 16.10
N LEU A 242 -6.45 9.48 15.77
CA LEU A 242 -5.50 8.51 15.22
C LEU A 242 -5.07 8.97 13.81
N PRO A 243 -3.76 9.14 13.56
CA PRO A 243 -3.28 9.55 12.26
C PRO A 243 -3.35 8.41 11.24
N ILE A 244 -3.50 8.78 9.98
CA ILE A 244 -3.26 7.91 8.83
C ILE A 244 -1.90 8.28 8.26
N ALA A 245 -1.13 7.33 7.76
CA ALA A 245 0.18 7.59 7.15
C ALA A 245 0.16 7.23 5.66
N GLU A 246 0.70 8.12 4.83
CA GLU A 246 1.10 7.79 3.46
C GLU A 246 2.59 7.47 3.48
N LEU A 247 2.95 6.33 2.92
CA LEU A 247 4.32 5.89 2.79
C LEU A 247 4.78 6.05 1.34
N GLY A 248 6.05 6.36 1.15
CA GLY A 248 6.61 6.47 -0.19
C GLY A 248 8.12 6.28 -0.20
N HIS A 249 8.63 5.98 -1.38
CA HIS A 249 10.06 5.92 -1.68
C HIS A 249 10.31 6.74 -2.95
N GLY A 250 11.41 7.48 -2.98
CA GLY A 250 11.80 8.30 -4.10
C GLY A 250 13.31 8.46 -4.18
N VAL A 251 13.78 9.12 -5.24
CA VAL A 251 15.19 9.41 -5.43
C VAL A 251 15.35 10.88 -5.76
N CYS A 252 16.31 11.52 -5.11
CA CYS A 252 16.65 12.93 -5.34
C CYS A 252 18.08 13.05 -5.84
N ASN A 253 18.30 13.88 -6.86
CA ASN A 253 19.64 14.33 -7.21
C ASN A 253 20.04 15.47 -6.26
N MET A 254 20.77 15.13 -5.21
CA MET A 254 21.17 16.08 -4.17
C MET A 254 22.58 16.60 -4.46
N THR A 255 22.75 17.92 -4.47
CA THR A 255 24.07 18.55 -4.53
C THR A 255 24.41 19.10 -3.16
N MET A 256 25.49 18.59 -2.56
CA MET A 256 25.90 18.88 -1.19
C MET A 256 27.30 19.49 -1.17
N VAL A 257 27.56 20.36 -0.19
CA VAL A 257 28.88 20.92 0.09
C VAL A 257 29.18 20.64 1.55
N TYR A 258 30.34 20.04 1.83
CA TYR A 258 30.83 19.85 3.19
C TYR A 258 31.71 21.04 3.59
N ASN A 259 31.40 21.69 4.70
CA ASN A 259 32.12 22.84 5.26
C ASN A 259 32.29 22.66 6.77
#